data_AF-A0A2N0NHI3-F1
#
_entry.id   AF-A0A2N0NHI3-F1
#
_cell.length_a   1.000
_cell.length_b   1.000
_cell.length_c   1.000
_cell.angle_alpha   90.00
_cell.angle_beta   90.00
_cell.angle_gamma   90.00
#
_symmetry.space_group_name_H-M   'P 1'
#
loop_
_entity.id
_entity.type
_entity.pdbx_description
1 polymer ?
#
loop_
_entity_poly.entity_id
_entity_poly.type
_entity_poly.pdbx_seq_one_letter_code
_entity_poly.pdbx_strand_id
1 'polypeptide(L)'
;MGKAYDRVNIFQLKKAMDRIKIPDDFSSLILELFKDRKNQVITAYGKTAPYDVLTGIDQGEVISLLLWCIYYDPLLAEIDKQQLGYNISCISKTVVQEEGVLNQQNVSIMAYMDDTQWITVCHPLIEKLPYNRKITDKHILYIFNRIIVPRVEYWSQVMALSKTQTEALIIPFRRMFKNKLKFARSAPNAILDNLYIYGYRDFYDNQLQAKITDFCIQLNDNGLLGKVTEIRLKSLQDQLWTSRPLIEKLPYNRVPHTRKNNYILNMLLLCYDNNISSENLDNNVFPSIKGGKIPLEDIVDNAYYSKHRERLREKNILFLDQIILGDKSRLLLWKEILIKAYVPISTQKKEAKWYTDIRNFVTTDSIHLSQSISHLFGAHVDNVEEARSYDISKKNRSLIAFYNSQYDSVVIGKIQGIDETQRPVIKHFNIDMSQCTDTGPRTIYI
;
A
#
# COMPACT_ATOMS: atom_id res chain seq x y z
N MET A 1 1.28 19.71 -23.11
CA MET A 1 0.85 20.33 -24.38
C MET A 1 1.37 21.77 -24.38
N GLY A 2 2.10 22.24 -25.40
CA GLY A 2 2.57 23.63 -25.40
C GLY A 2 1.45 24.60 -25.81
N LYS A 3 1.13 25.59 -24.98
CA LYS A 3 0.09 26.62 -25.21
C LYS A 3 -1.31 26.01 -25.38
N ALA A 4 -1.84 25.38 -24.33
CA ALA A 4 -3.10 24.63 -24.40
C ALA A 4 -4.31 25.48 -24.80
N TYR A 5 -4.48 26.69 -24.23
CA TYR A 5 -5.59 27.60 -24.55
C TYR A 5 -5.58 28.05 -26.02
N ASP A 6 -4.42 28.45 -26.54
CA ASP A 6 -4.25 28.99 -27.90
C ASP A 6 -4.53 27.97 -29.01
N ARG A 7 -4.56 26.67 -28.67
CA ARG A 7 -4.68 25.56 -29.63
C ARG A 7 -6.05 24.88 -29.63
N VAL A 8 -6.98 25.35 -28.81
CA VAL A 8 -8.34 24.77 -28.77
C VAL A 8 -9.05 25.04 -30.09
N ASN A 9 -9.36 23.97 -30.82
CA ASN A 9 -10.10 24.06 -32.07
C ASN A 9 -11.61 24.20 -31.78
N ILE A 10 -12.20 25.33 -32.18
CA ILE A 10 -13.61 25.69 -31.92
C ILE A 10 -14.59 24.65 -32.49
N PHE A 11 -14.30 24.09 -33.66
CA PHE A 11 -15.14 23.06 -34.26
C PHE A 11 -15.11 21.74 -33.48
N GLN A 12 -13.94 21.34 -32.99
CA GLN A 12 -13.81 20.16 -32.13
C GLN A 12 -14.44 20.40 -30.75
N LEU A 13 -14.33 21.61 -30.20
CA LEU A 13 -15.01 22.01 -28.96
C LEU A 13 -16.53 21.86 -29.10
N LYS A 14 -17.12 22.30 -30.22
CA LYS A 14 -18.55 22.07 -30.51
C LYS A 14 -18.91 20.59 -30.41
N LYS A 15 -18.18 19.72 -31.12
CA LYS A 15 -18.43 18.28 -31.08
C LYS A 15 -18.30 17.68 -29.68
N ALA A 16 -17.37 18.19 -28.87
CA ALA A 16 -17.21 17.76 -27.49
C ALA A 16 -18.40 18.19 -26.61
N MET A 17 -18.93 19.40 -26.80
CA MET A 17 -20.14 19.90 -26.13
C MET A 17 -21.38 19.10 -26.54
N ASP A 18 -21.53 18.79 -27.84
CA ASP A 18 -22.63 17.97 -28.36
C ASP A 18 -22.61 16.56 -27.74
N ARG A 19 -21.41 15.97 -27.56
CA ARG A 19 -21.22 14.65 -26.95
C ARG A 19 -21.76 14.57 -25.52
N ILE A 20 -21.59 15.63 -24.72
CA ILE A 20 -22.11 15.71 -23.35
C ILE A 20 -23.53 16.29 -23.27
N LYS A 21 -24.20 16.47 -24.42
CA LYS A 21 -25.59 16.93 -24.55
C LYS A 21 -25.85 18.31 -23.96
N ILE A 22 -24.88 19.23 -24.09
CA ILE A 22 -25.13 20.64 -23.78
C ILE A 22 -26.17 21.20 -24.77
N PRO A 23 -27.15 22.01 -24.31
CA PRO A 23 -28.15 22.63 -25.19
C PRO A 23 -27.53 23.44 -26.34
N ASP A 24 -28.10 23.30 -27.54
CA ASP A 24 -27.59 23.94 -28.76
C ASP A 24 -27.54 25.47 -28.67
N ASP A 25 -28.50 26.09 -27.97
CA ASP A 25 -28.53 27.54 -27.74
C ASP A 25 -27.30 28.00 -26.96
N PHE A 26 -26.92 27.25 -25.92
CA PHE A 26 -25.74 27.55 -25.12
C PHE A 26 -24.46 27.26 -25.88
N SER A 27 -24.39 26.14 -26.61
CA SER A 27 -23.26 25.82 -27.48
C SER A 27 -23.04 26.90 -28.53
N SER A 28 -24.11 27.40 -29.15
CA SER A 28 -24.03 28.45 -30.17
C SER A 28 -23.52 29.77 -29.58
N LEU A 29 -24.05 30.17 -28.41
CA LEU A 29 -23.58 31.35 -27.68
C LEU A 29 -22.08 31.28 -27.41
N ILE A 30 -21.58 30.14 -26.89
CA ILE A 30 -20.16 29.96 -26.59
C ILE A 30 -19.31 30.04 -27.86
N LEU A 31 -19.74 29.42 -28.96
CA LEU A 31 -18.98 29.45 -30.21
C LEU A 31 -18.94 30.84 -30.82
N GLU A 32 -20.01 31.63 -30.70
CA GLU A 32 -20.05 33.03 -31.16
C GLU A 32 -19.06 33.92 -30.40
N LEU A 33 -18.80 33.66 -29.12
CA LEU A 33 -17.78 34.42 -28.35
C LEU A 33 -16.36 34.27 -28.90
N PHE A 34 -16.08 33.17 -29.61
CA PHE A 34 -14.73 32.86 -30.11
C PHE A 34 -14.61 32.94 -31.64
N LYS A 35 -15.69 33.18 -32.37
CA LYS A 35 -15.68 33.36 -33.83
C LYS A 35 -15.36 34.80 -34.22
N ASP A 36 -14.67 34.97 -35.35
CA ASP A 36 -14.46 36.24 -36.05
C ASP A 36 -13.97 37.41 -35.17
N ARG A 37 -13.15 37.09 -34.17
CA ARG A 37 -12.63 38.07 -33.21
C ARG A 37 -11.29 38.63 -33.66
N LYS A 38 -11.08 39.91 -33.36
CA LYS A 38 -9.81 40.61 -33.53
C LYS A 38 -9.21 40.94 -32.18
N ASN A 39 -7.95 40.56 -31.97
CA ASN A 39 -7.21 40.89 -30.76
C ASN A 39 -6.18 42.00 -31.04
N GLN A 40 -5.82 42.73 -29.99
CA GLN A 40 -4.72 43.70 -30.00
C GLN A 40 -3.84 43.42 -28.78
N VAL A 41 -2.52 43.40 -28.96
CA VAL A 41 -1.59 43.25 -27.86
C VAL A 41 -1.35 44.61 -27.23
N ILE A 42 -1.50 44.71 -25.92
CA ILE A 42 -1.16 45.93 -25.17
C ILE A 42 0.34 45.90 -24.93
N THR A 43 1.06 46.88 -25.48
CA THR A 43 2.51 47.04 -25.29
C THR A 43 2.80 48.33 -24.51
N ALA A 44 4.05 48.51 -24.08
CA ALA A 44 4.50 49.73 -23.42
C ALA A 44 4.35 51.00 -24.30
N TYR A 45 4.18 50.83 -25.62
CA TYR A 45 4.02 51.91 -26.60
C TYR A 45 2.57 52.06 -27.09
N GLY A 46 1.61 51.37 -26.47
CA GLY A 46 0.19 51.36 -26.86
C GLY A 46 -0.27 50.02 -27.44
N LYS A 47 -1.48 50.01 -28.02
CA LYS A 47 -2.08 48.82 -28.63
C LYS A 47 -1.45 48.55 -30.00
N THR A 48 -1.15 47.29 -30.31
CA THR A 48 -0.74 46.91 -31.66
C THR A 48 -1.89 47.06 -32.67
N ALA A 49 -1.56 46.97 -33.96
CA ALA A 49 -2.58 46.76 -34.98
C ALA A 49 -3.43 45.51 -34.64
N PRO A 50 -4.75 45.56 -34.90
CA PRO A 50 -5.62 44.42 -34.68
C PRO A 50 -5.24 43.27 -35.61
N TYR A 51 -5.26 42.05 -35.08
CA TYR A 51 -5.05 40.82 -35.84
C TYR A 51 -6.20 39.85 -35.58
N ASP A 52 -6.52 39.04 -36.60
CA ASP A 52 -7.59 38.05 -36.52
C ASP A 52 -7.13 36.84 -35.69
N VAL A 53 -7.96 36.38 -34.76
CA VAL A 53 -7.71 35.16 -33.98
C VAL A 53 -8.36 33.99 -34.69
N LEU A 54 -7.53 33.11 -35.26
CA LEU A 54 -8.01 31.98 -36.04
C LEU A 54 -8.41 30.76 -35.19
N THR A 55 -7.83 30.61 -34.00
CA THR A 55 -8.00 29.43 -33.13
C THR A 55 -7.64 29.80 -31.69
N GLY A 56 -8.22 29.07 -30.74
CA GLY A 56 -7.96 29.21 -29.32
C GLY A 56 -9.12 29.82 -28.54
N ILE A 57 -9.04 29.67 -27.22
CA ILE A 57 -9.94 30.28 -26.24
C ILE A 57 -9.14 31.23 -25.36
N ASP A 58 -9.81 32.21 -24.74
CA ASP A 58 -9.12 33.26 -23.99
C ASP A 58 -8.55 32.75 -22.66
N GLN A 59 -7.23 32.93 -22.47
CA GLN A 59 -6.60 32.67 -21.19
C GLN A 59 -6.99 33.76 -20.18
N GLY A 60 -7.51 33.33 -19.02
CA GLY A 60 -7.90 34.22 -17.92
C GLY A 60 -9.40 34.45 -17.79
N GLU A 61 -10.19 34.03 -18.78
CA GLU A 61 -11.65 34.01 -18.68
C GLU A 61 -12.14 32.84 -17.80
N VAL A 62 -13.16 33.08 -16.98
CA VAL A 62 -13.66 32.10 -16.00
C VAL A 62 -14.15 30.82 -16.68
N ILE A 63 -14.79 30.95 -17.85
CA ILE A 63 -15.37 29.82 -18.58
C ILE A 63 -14.32 29.00 -19.34
N SER A 64 -13.17 29.58 -19.66
CA SER A 64 -12.16 28.95 -20.53
C SER A 64 -11.56 27.68 -19.93
N LEU A 65 -11.41 27.61 -18.59
CA LEU A 65 -10.92 26.40 -17.93
C LEU A 65 -11.91 25.23 -18.12
N LEU A 66 -13.22 25.50 -17.97
CA LEU A 66 -14.26 24.50 -18.15
C LEU A 66 -14.35 24.05 -19.62
N LEU A 67 -14.28 24.99 -20.56
CA LEU A 67 -14.29 24.67 -21.99
C LEU A 67 -13.10 23.81 -22.40
N TRP A 68 -11.94 24.05 -21.81
CA TRP A 68 -10.78 23.18 -22.04
C TRP A 68 -11.00 21.77 -21.51
N CYS A 69 -11.57 21.61 -20.30
CA CYS A 69 -11.91 20.29 -19.76
C CYS A 69 -12.87 19.54 -20.69
N ILE A 70 -13.92 20.21 -21.17
CA ILE A 70 -14.88 19.63 -22.13
C ILE A 70 -14.18 19.25 -23.44
N TYR A 71 -13.32 20.12 -23.96
CA TYR A 71 -12.55 19.87 -25.18
C TYR A 71 -11.64 18.64 -25.08
N TYR A 72 -10.98 18.46 -23.93
CA TYR A 72 -9.99 17.40 -23.74
C TYR A 72 -10.61 16.06 -23.32
N ASP A 73 -11.80 16.07 -22.72
CA ASP A 73 -12.52 14.88 -22.23
C ASP A 73 -12.70 13.75 -23.28
N PRO A 74 -13.04 14.00 -24.56
CA PRO A 74 -13.12 12.95 -25.59
C PRO A 74 -11.84 12.14 -25.74
N LEU A 75 -10.69 12.78 -25.60
CA LEU A 75 -9.40 12.10 -25.66
C LEU A 75 -9.22 11.20 -24.43
N LEU A 76 -9.51 11.72 -23.23
CA LEU A 76 -9.42 10.94 -21.99
C LEU A 76 -10.34 9.72 -22.02
N ALA A 77 -11.59 9.91 -22.42
CA ALA A 77 -12.56 8.83 -22.50
C ALA A 77 -12.20 7.75 -23.53
N GLU A 78 -11.55 8.12 -24.64
CA GLU A 78 -11.07 7.14 -25.61
C GLU A 78 -9.86 6.36 -25.09
N ILE A 79 -8.95 7.02 -24.35
CA ILE A 79 -7.84 6.33 -23.71
C ILE A 79 -8.33 5.38 -22.61
N ASP A 80 -9.34 5.79 -21.84
CA ASP A 80 -9.99 4.94 -20.84
C ASP A 80 -10.60 3.69 -21.47
N LYS A 81 -11.31 3.83 -22.61
CA LYS A 81 -11.85 2.69 -23.36
C LYS A 81 -10.75 1.76 -23.87
N GLN A 82 -9.60 2.30 -24.28
CA GLN A 82 -8.46 1.50 -24.74
C GLN A 82 -7.76 0.74 -23.59
N GLN A 83 -8.13 0.98 -22.33
CA GLN A 83 -7.53 0.40 -21.13
C GLN A 83 -5.99 0.53 -21.07
N LEU A 84 -5.44 1.59 -21.68
CA LEU A 84 -4.00 1.86 -21.71
C LEU A 84 -3.43 2.36 -20.36
N GLY A 85 -4.23 2.26 -19.29
CA GLY A 85 -3.87 2.63 -17.93
C GLY A 85 -2.89 1.65 -17.27
N TYR A 86 -2.42 2.06 -16.09
CA TYR A 86 -1.68 1.16 -15.21
C TYR A 86 -2.67 0.38 -14.32
N ASN A 87 -2.62 -0.94 -14.43
CA ASN A 87 -3.37 -1.82 -13.55
C ASN A 87 -2.64 -1.96 -12.22
N ILE A 88 -3.29 -1.52 -11.14
CA ILE A 88 -2.85 -1.83 -9.78
C ILE A 88 -3.66 -3.04 -9.32
N SER A 89 -2.97 -4.15 -9.10
CA SER A 89 -3.58 -5.38 -8.61
C SER A 89 -2.90 -5.87 -7.33
N CYS A 90 -3.69 -6.33 -6.38
CA CYS A 90 -3.22 -7.10 -5.23
C CYS A 90 -4.03 -8.38 -5.13
N ILE A 91 -3.35 -9.50 -4.89
CA ILE A 91 -4.01 -10.76 -4.56
C ILE A 91 -4.10 -10.82 -3.03
N SER A 92 -5.30 -10.74 -2.49
CA SER A 92 -5.53 -11.02 -1.08
C SER A 92 -5.55 -12.53 -0.88
N LYS A 93 -4.47 -13.09 -0.34
CA LYS A 93 -4.37 -14.51 0.00
C LYS A 93 -4.68 -14.71 1.48
N THR A 94 -5.58 -15.64 1.79
CA THR A 94 -5.66 -16.24 3.13
C THR A 94 -4.66 -17.40 3.18
N VAL A 95 -4.08 -17.71 4.36
CA VAL A 95 -3.12 -18.84 4.43
C VAL A 95 -3.81 -20.19 4.17
N VAL A 96 -5.13 -20.21 4.24
CA VAL A 96 -6.00 -21.39 4.08
C VAL A 96 -6.48 -21.58 2.63
N GLN A 97 -6.50 -20.55 1.78
CA GLN A 97 -7.06 -20.61 0.42
C GLN A 97 -5.96 -20.50 -0.65
N GLU A 98 -5.92 -21.44 -1.60
CA GLU A 98 -4.98 -21.40 -2.73
C GLU A 98 -5.38 -20.33 -3.77
N GLU A 99 -6.68 -20.09 -3.95
CA GLU A 99 -7.23 -19.04 -4.82
C GLU A 99 -7.44 -17.74 -4.03
N GLY A 100 -6.51 -16.80 -4.17
CA GLY A 100 -6.64 -15.47 -3.57
C GLY A 100 -7.61 -14.58 -4.35
N VAL A 101 -8.29 -13.67 -3.65
CA VAL A 101 -9.17 -12.69 -4.28
C VAL A 101 -8.33 -11.63 -4.96
N LEU A 102 -8.46 -11.51 -6.29
CA LEU A 102 -7.79 -10.47 -7.08
C LEU A 102 -8.55 -9.15 -6.94
N ASN A 103 -7.96 -8.21 -6.22
CA ASN A 103 -8.42 -6.82 -6.17
C ASN A 103 -7.64 -6.03 -7.22
N GLN A 104 -8.31 -5.65 -8.31
CA GLN A 104 -7.72 -4.89 -9.40
C GLN A 104 -8.44 -3.56 -9.57
N GLN A 105 -7.67 -2.49 -9.75
CA GLN A 105 -8.14 -1.19 -10.18
C GLN A 105 -7.30 -0.73 -11.36
N ASN A 106 -7.96 -0.31 -12.43
CA ASN A 106 -7.32 0.32 -13.57
C ASN A 106 -7.31 1.83 -13.32
N VAL A 107 -6.12 2.43 -13.32
CA VAL A 107 -5.97 3.90 -13.29
C VAL A 107 -5.44 4.31 -14.65
N SER A 108 -6.28 4.98 -15.42
CA SER A 108 -6.04 5.26 -16.83
C SER A 108 -5.10 6.43 -17.07
N ILE A 109 -5.42 7.63 -16.57
CA ILE A 109 -4.60 8.84 -16.76
C ILE A 109 -4.96 9.94 -15.76
N MET A 110 -3.97 10.80 -15.45
CA MET A 110 -4.16 12.10 -14.83
C MET A 110 -3.60 13.16 -15.79
N ALA A 111 -4.45 14.10 -16.23
CA ALA A 111 -4.05 15.15 -17.16
C ALA A 111 -4.25 16.53 -16.53
N TYR A 112 -3.18 17.32 -16.52
CA TYR A 112 -3.27 18.76 -16.25
C TYR A 112 -3.17 19.52 -17.57
N MET A 113 -3.61 20.78 -17.54
CA MET A 113 -3.84 21.58 -18.73
C MET A 113 -2.64 21.70 -19.67
N ASP A 114 -1.46 22.03 -19.14
CA ASP A 114 -0.22 22.11 -19.90
C ASP A 114 0.70 20.90 -19.67
N ASP A 115 0.48 20.13 -18.61
CA ASP A 115 1.29 18.98 -18.21
C ASP A 115 0.48 17.68 -18.18
N THR A 116 0.73 16.79 -19.15
CA THR A 116 0.43 15.36 -18.98
C THR A 116 1.63 14.73 -18.29
N GLN A 117 1.61 14.66 -16.96
CA GLN A 117 2.76 14.16 -16.20
C GLN A 117 2.83 12.63 -16.29
N TRP A 118 3.94 12.12 -16.84
CA TRP A 118 4.47 10.81 -16.49
C TRP A 118 5.47 11.03 -15.35
N ILE A 119 5.33 10.26 -14.27
CA ILE A 119 6.04 10.48 -12.99
C ILE A 119 7.55 10.61 -13.24
N THR A 120 8.08 11.82 -13.04
CA THR A 120 9.52 12.08 -12.96
C THR A 120 9.82 13.09 -11.85
N VAL A 121 11.02 12.99 -11.27
CA VAL A 121 11.44 13.65 -10.04
C VAL A 121 11.73 15.14 -10.27
N CYS A 122 11.17 16.01 -9.44
CA CYS A 122 11.32 17.46 -9.52
C CYS A 122 12.69 17.98 -9.07
N HIS A 123 13.12 19.06 -9.74
CA HIS A 123 14.26 19.91 -9.42
C HIS A 123 13.93 20.85 -8.24
N PRO A 124 14.85 21.14 -7.30
CA PRO A 124 14.57 22.08 -6.21
C PRO A 124 14.53 23.52 -6.74
N LEU A 125 13.50 24.27 -6.34
CA LEU A 125 13.36 25.71 -6.57
C LEU A 125 13.53 26.43 -5.22
N ILE A 126 14.78 26.79 -4.89
CA ILE A 126 15.11 27.72 -3.79
C ILE A 126 15.90 28.95 -4.31
N GLU A 127 16.09 29.12 -5.62
CA GLU A 127 17.07 30.09 -6.13
C GLU A 127 16.56 31.50 -6.48
N LYS A 128 15.32 31.87 -6.18
CA LYS A 128 14.80 33.21 -6.52
C LYS A 128 14.04 33.87 -5.37
N LEU A 129 14.77 34.25 -4.32
CA LEU A 129 14.35 35.33 -3.42
C LEU A 129 15.14 36.60 -3.79
N PRO A 130 14.47 37.75 -4.06
CA PRO A 130 15.15 38.98 -4.45
C PRO A 130 15.91 39.57 -3.26
N TYR A 131 17.24 39.44 -3.28
CA TYR A 131 18.15 39.84 -2.19
C TYR A 131 18.30 41.37 -1.98
N ASN A 132 17.74 42.22 -2.86
CA ASN A 132 18.09 43.65 -2.90
C ASN A 132 16.93 44.65 -2.74
N ARG A 133 15.79 44.26 -2.15
CA ARG A 133 14.72 45.22 -1.81
C ARG A 133 14.74 45.56 -0.31
N LYS A 134 14.32 46.78 0.06
CA LYS A 134 14.05 47.20 1.45
C LYS A 134 12.85 46.43 2.01
N ILE A 135 13.03 45.13 2.23
CA ILE A 135 12.03 44.21 2.76
C ILE A 135 12.21 44.16 4.28
N THR A 136 11.14 44.41 5.02
CA THR A 136 11.08 44.27 6.47
C THR A 136 11.04 42.80 6.87
N ASP A 137 11.46 42.50 8.10
CA ASP A 137 11.30 41.21 8.77
C ASP A 137 9.85 40.68 8.65
N LYS A 138 8.84 41.52 8.88
CA LYS A 138 7.42 41.14 8.73
C LYS A 138 7.05 40.74 7.30
N HIS A 139 7.59 41.41 6.28
CA HIS A 139 7.36 41.02 4.89
C HIS A 139 8.02 39.67 4.55
N ILE A 140 9.22 39.40 5.09
CA ILE A 140 9.90 38.11 4.90
C ILE A 140 9.11 36.98 5.59
N LEU A 141 8.64 37.23 6.81
CA LEU A 141 7.78 36.30 7.55
C LEU A 141 6.46 36.01 6.81
N TYR A 142 5.83 37.05 6.26
CA TYR A 142 4.62 36.89 5.46
C TYR A 142 4.86 36.00 4.24
N ILE A 143 5.91 36.27 3.46
CA ILE A 143 6.29 35.45 2.29
C ILE A 143 6.53 34.01 2.72
N PHE A 144 7.22 33.80 3.85
CA PHE A 144 7.49 32.48 4.35
C PHE A 144 6.19 31.73 4.72
N ASN A 145 5.36 32.29 5.59
CA ASN A 145 4.15 31.64 6.10
C ASN A 145 3.05 31.48 5.03
N ARG A 146 2.90 32.44 4.11
CA ARG A 146 1.80 32.47 3.12
C ARG A 146 2.17 31.96 1.73
N ILE A 147 3.45 31.91 1.38
CA ILE A 147 3.89 31.50 0.03
C ILE A 147 4.79 30.27 0.10
N ILE A 148 5.84 30.31 0.92
CA ILE A 148 6.84 29.22 0.95
C ILE A 148 6.25 27.97 1.59
N VAL A 149 5.67 28.08 2.79
CA VAL A 149 5.09 26.92 3.50
C VAL A 149 4.05 26.19 2.64
N PRO A 150 3.02 26.86 2.06
CA PRO A 150 2.03 26.16 1.22
C PRO A 150 2.63 25.55 -0.06
N ARG A 151 3.66 26.17 -0.65
CA ARG A 151 4.33 25.61 -1.83
C ARG A 151 5.12 24.35 -1.52
N VAL A 152 5.86 24.33 -0.42
CA VAL A 152 6.62 23.14 -0.01
C VAL A 152 5.67 22.04 0.47
N GLU A 153 4.57 22.41 1.14
CA GLU A 153 3.47 21.48 1.46
C GLU A 153 2.91 20.82 0.21
N TYR A 154 2.59 21.60 -0.82
CA TYR A 154 2.15 21.11 -2.13
C TYR A 154 3.17 20.17 -2.78
N TRP A 155 4.45 20.56 -2.85
CA TRP A 155 5.50 19.70 -3.43
C TRP A 155 5.75 18.41 -2.65
N SER A 156 5.54 18.43 -1.34
CA SER A 156 5.69 17.26 -0.48
C SER A 156 4.41 16.42 -0.42
N GLN A 157 3.37 16.68 -1.21
CA GLN A 157 2.09 15.94 -1.17
C GLN A 157 2.27 14.42 -1.11
N VAL A 158 3.12 13.88 -1.98
CA VAL A 158 3.41 12.44 -2.11
C VAL A 158 4.69 11.99 -1.38
N MET A 159 5.23 12.82 -0.49
CA MET A 159 6.46 12.53 0.25
C MET A 159 6.34 12.95 1.72
N ALA A 160 6.52 12.00 2.63
CA ALA A 160 6.71 12.27 4.05
C ALA A 160 8.19 12.60 4.32
N LEU A 161 8.52 13.87 4.55
CA LEU A 161 9.87 14.28 4.95
C LEU A 161 10.09 13.97 6.43
N SER A 162 11.27 13.45 6.76
CA SER A 162 11.66 13.25 8.16
C SER A 162 11.92 14.59 8.87
N LYS A 163 11.84 14.60 10.20
CA LYS A 163 12.17 15.78 11.02
C LYS A 163 13.58 16.36 10.73
N THR A 164 14.53 15.50 10.41
CA THR A 164 15.90 15.91 10.05
C THR A 164 15.96 16.58 8.68
N GLN A 165 15.16 16.09 7.72
CA GLN A 165 15.07 16.68 6.39
C GLN A 165 14.35 18.02 6.42
N THR A 166 13.24 18.13 7.17
CA THR A 166 12.52 19.40 7.35
C THR A 166 13.39 20.44 8.03
N GLU A 167 14.16 20.06 9.05
CA GLU A 167 15.10 20.96 9.72
C GLU A 167 16.24 21.40 8.78
N ALA A 168 16.78 20.48 7.96
CA ALA A 168 17.78 20.83 6.96
C ALA A 168 17.27 21.87 5.94
N LEU A 169 15.99 21.78 5.54
CA LEU A 169 15.35 22.75 4.64
C LEU A 169 15.15 24.12 5.30
N ILE A 170 14.86 24.16 6.60
CA ILE A 170 14.52 25.39 7.31
C ILE A 170 15.74 26.16 7.82
N ILE A 171 16.87 25.46 8.07
CA ILE A 171 18.11 26.05 8.61
C ILE A 171 18.60 27.26 7.79
N PRO A 172 18.70 27.20 6.44
CA PRO A 172 19.15 28.34 5.64
C PRO A 172 18.26 29.57 5.82
N PHE A 173 16.94 29.36 5.84
CA PHE A 173 15.97 30.42 6.05
C PHE A 173 16.08 31.02 7.46
N ARG A 174 16.12 30.18 8.51
CA ARG A 174 16.29 30.63 9.91
C ARG A 174 17.56 31.46 10.08
N ARG A 175 18.68 31.04 9.48
CA ARG A 175 19.95 31.79 9.51
C ARG A 175 19.82 33.15 8.82
N MET A 176 19.23 33.19 7.63
CA MET A 176 18.98 34.44 6.90
C MET A 176 18.09 35.40 7.72
N PHE A 177 17.01 34.89 8.30
CA PHE A 177 16.07 35.67 9.09
C PHE A 177 16.72 36.25 10.36
N LYS A 178 17.46 35.43 11.12
CA LYS A 178 18.23 35.90 12.29
C LYS A 178 19.26 36.97 11.94
N ASN A 179 19.99 36.79 10.84
CA ASN A 179 20.94 37.79 10.35
C ASN A 179 20.25 39.11 10.02
N LYS A 180 19.05 39.06 9.43
CA LYS A 180 18.23 40.25 9.12
C LYS A 180 17.78 40.98 10.39
N LEU A 181 17.43 40.23 11.43
CA LEU A 181 17.07 40.76 12.75
C LEU A 181 18.27 41.23 13.59
N LYS A 182 19.50 41.05 13.09
CA LYS A 182 20.75 41.28 13.83
C LYS A 182 20.86 40.44 15.11
N PHE A 183 20.19 39.29 15.15
CA PHE A 183 20.34 38.33 16.24
C PHE A 183 21.67 37.58 16.15
N ALA A 184 22.21 37.20 17.31
CA ALA A 184 23.35 36.29 17.37
C ALA A 184 23.00 34.96 16.69
N ARG A 185 23.98 34.34 16.02
CA ARG A 185 23.81 33.01 15.40
C ARG A 185 23.36 31.94 16.41
N SER A 186 23.78 32.07 17.66
CA SER A 186 23.46 31.19 18.79
C SER A 186 22.10 31.48 19.44
N ALA A 187 21.36 32.51 19.01
CA ALA A 187 20.06 32.84 19.59
C ALA A 187 19.10 31.62 19.51
N PRO A 188 18.35 31.31 20.57
CA PRO A 188 17.40 30.19 20.57
C PRO A 188 16.39 30.28 19.42
N ASN A 189 16.10 29.15 18.75
CA ASN A 189 15.12 29.09 17.66
C ASN A 189 13.69 29.40 18.15
N ALA A 190 13.39 29.05 19.41
CA ALA A 190 12.07 29.25 20.03
C ALA A 190 11.58 30.72 20.01
N ILE A 191 12.49 31.70 19.90
CA ILE A 191 12.14 33.12 19.77
C ILE A 191 11.37 33.39 18.47
N LEU A 192 11.68 32.62 17.41
CA LEU A 192 11.01 32.75 16.11
C LEU A 192 9.64 32.07 16.16
N ASP A 193 9.56 30.89 16.78
CA ASP A 193 8.36 30.05 16.80
C ASP A 193 7.26 30.60 17.74
N ASN A 194 7.62 31.47 18.70
CA ASN A 194 6.66 32.06 19.63
C ASN A 194 5.64 32.96 18.92
N LEU A 195 4.35 32.63 19.08
CA LEU A 195 3.18 33.36 18.55
C LEU A 195 3.13 34.85 18.95
N TYR A 196 3.63 35.19 20.14
CA TYR A 196 3.64 36.56 20.64
C TYR A 196 4.77 37.43 20.08
N ILE A 197 5.72 36.84 19.35
CA ILE A 197 6.87 37.56 18.79
C ILE A 197 6.77 37.59 17.26
N TYR A 198 7.06 36.46 16.61
CA TYR A 198 7.03 36.35 15.15
C TYR A 198 6.01 35.31 14.67
N GLY A 199 5.64 34.31 15.48
CA GLY A 199 4.70 33.27 15.05
C GLY A 199 5.18 32.55 13.80
N TYR A 200 6.45 32.13 13.82
CA TYR A 200 7.01 31.31 12.74
C TYR A 200 6.24 30.00 12.67
N ARG A 201 5.75 29.65 11.48
CA ARG A 201 5.05 28.38 11.29
C ARG A 201 6.10 27.28 11.21
N ASP A 202 6.13 26.38 12.19
CA ASP A 202 7.04 25.24 12.12
C ASP A 202 6.66 24.37 10.91
N PHE A 203 7.61 24.20 10.01
CA PHE A 203 7.42 23.46 8.79
C PHE A 203 7.12 21.98 9.06
N TYR A 204 7.75 21.38 10.06
CA TYR A 204 7.51 19.99 10.44
C TYR A 204 6.09 19.81 10.98
N ASP A 205 5.64 20.69 11.88
CA ASP A 205 4.31 20.59 12.49
C ASP A 205 3.20 20.81 11.45
N ASN A 206 3.38 21.75 10.52
CA ASN A 206 2.41 21.95 9.43
C ASN A 206 2.34 20.74 8.51
N GLN A 207 3.49 20.19 8.12
CA GLN A 207 3.53 18.98 7.31
C GLN A 207 2.83 17.85 8.05
N LEU A 208 3.16 17.65 9.33
CA LEU A 208 2.57 16.60 10.16
C LEU A 208 1.03 16.72 10.17
N GLN A 209 0.52 17.91 10.48
CA GLN A 209 -0.92 18.18 10.48
C GLN A 209 -1.56 17.89 9.11
N ALA A 210 -1.00 18.42 8.02
CA ALA A 210 -1.52 18.23 6.68
C ALA A 210 -1.50 16.74 6.28
N LYS A 211 -0.38 16.04 6.48
CA LYS A 211 -0.22 14.63 6.10
C LYS A 211 -1.15 13.69 6.84
N ILE A 212 -1.28 13.85 8.16
CA ILE A 212 -2.20 13.02 8.94
C ILE A 212 -3.63 13.28 8.49
N THR A 213 -4.01 14.55 8.32
CA THR A 213 -5.37 14.91 7.88
C THR A 213 -5.68 14.30 6.51
N ASP A 214 -4.78 14.48 5.53
CA ASP A 214 -4.92 13.93 4.18
C ASP A 214 -4.99 12.40 4.21
N PHE A 215 -4.16 11.75 5.03
CA PHE A 215 -4.14 10.30 5.15
C PHE A 215 -5.43 9.77 5.80
N CYS A 216 -5.97 10.45 6.82
CA CYS A 216 -7.27 10.12 7.38
C CYS A 216 -8.40 10.27 6.36
N ILE A 217 -8.38 11.32 5.54
CA ILE A 217 -9.35 11.48 4.44
C ILE A 217 -9.20 10.34 3.44
N GLN A 218 -7.97 10.00 3.06
CA GLN A 218 -7.67 8.93 2.12
C GLN A 218 -8.14 7.55 2.61
N LEU A 219 -8.00 7.25 3.90
CA LEU A 219 -8.46 6.00 4.50
C LEU A 219 -9.99 5.88 4.57
N ASN A 220 -10.69 7.01 4.70
CA ASN A 220 -12.15 7.07 4.81
C ASN A 220 -12.85 7.39 3.48
N ASP A 221 -12.10 7.52 2.38
CA ASP A 221 -12.66 7.80 1.07
C ASP A 221 -13.35 6.55 0.48
N ASN A 222 -14.57 6.71 -0.02
CA ASN A 222 -15.32 5.63 -0.67
C ASN A 222 -15.08 5.57 -2.19
N GLY A 223 -14.34 6.54 -2.74
CA GLY A 223 -14.06 6.69 -4.16
C GLY A 223 -12.86 5.89 -4.66
N LEU A 224 -12.30 6.33 -5.80
CA LEU A 224 -11.11 5.71 -6.40
C LEU A 224 -9.89 5.81 -5.48
N LEU A 225 -9.74 6.93 -4.76
CA LEU A 225 -8.61 7.17 -3.88
C LEU A 225 -8.60 6.17 -2.72
N GLY A 226 -9.75 5.94 -2.08
CA GLY A 226 -9.91 4.90 -1.06
C GLY A 226 -9.55 3.51 -1.57
N LYS A 227 -10.12 3.09 -2.70
CA LYS A 227 -9.85 1.78 -3.31
C LYS A 227 -8.37 1.56 -3.65
N VAL A 228 -7.70 2.58 -4.21
CA VAL A 228 -6.26 2.51 -4.50
C VAL A 228 -5.44 2.39 -3.21
N THR A 229 -5.86 3.08 -2.15
CA THR A 229 -5.21 3.04 -0.83
C THR A 229 -5.34 1.66 -0.21
N GLU A 230 -6.53 1.09 -0.25
CA GLU A 230 -6.82 -0.26 0.23
C GLU A 230 -5.94 -1.30 -0.47
N ILE A 231 -5.85 -1.25 -1.81
CA ILE A 231 -5.00 -2.16 -2.58
C ILE A 231 -3.53 -1.98 -2.23
N ARG A 232 -3.06 -0.73 -2.07
CA ARG A 232 -1.68 -0.46 -1.67
C ARG A 232 -1.37 -0.96 -0.27
N LEU A 233 -2.31 -0.83 0.67
CA LEU A 233 -2.17 -1.35 2.04
C LEU A 233 -2.14 -2.88 2.05
N LYS A 234 -3.04 -3.55 1.32
CA LYS A 234 -3.06 -5.01 1.18
C LYS A 234 -1.78 -5.53 0.49
N SER A 235 -1.33 -4.85 -0.56
CA SER A 235 -0.07 -5.17 -1.24
C SER A 235 1.12 -4.99 -0.29
N LEU A 236 1.13 -3.92 0.50
CA LEU A 236 2.17 -3.69 1.49
C LEU A 236 2.12 -4.73 2.62
N GLN A 237 0.94 -5.15 3.05
CA GLN A 237 0.73 -6.21 4.06
C GLN A 237 1.31 -7.54 3.58
N ASP A 238 1.04 -7.95 2.33
CA ASP A 238 1.65 -9.15 1.72
C ASP A 238 3.18 -9.02 1.62
N GLN A 239 3.68 -7.86 1.19
CA GLN A 239 5.12 -7.62 1.10
C GLN A 239 5.83 -7.58 2.46
N LEU A 240 5.15 -7.13 3.52
CA LEU A 240 5.63 -7.17 4.90
C LEU A 240 5.30 -8.52 5.58
N TRP A 241 4.53 -9.38 4.90
CA TRP A 241 4.07 -10.68 5.35
C TRP A 241 3.51 -10.61 6.77
N THR A 242 2.58 -9.69 7.05
CA THR A 242 2.01 -9.50 8.40
C THR A 242 0.61 -10.07 8.50
N SER A 243 0.25 -10.58 9.69
CA SER A 243 -1.07 -11.19 9.90
C SER A 243 -2.18 -10.16 10.05
N ARG A 244 -1.89 -9.07 10.76
CA ARG A 244 -2.83 -8.00 11.07
C ARG A 244 -2.76 -6.87 10.04
N PRO A 245 -3.84 -6.08 9.89
CA PRO A 245 -3.81 -4.84 9.13
C PRO A 245 -2.72 -3.91 9.64
N LEU A 246 -1.99 -3.28 8.71
CA LEU A 246 -0.89 -2.37 9.04
C LEU A 246 -1.35 -1.10 9.77
N ILE A 247 -2.64 -0.81 9.75
CA ILE A 247 -3.28 0.30 10.46
C ILE A 247 -3.34 0.02 11.97
N GLU A 248 -3.55 -1.25 12.36
CA GLU A 248 -3.64 -1.67 13.76
C GLU A 248 -2.25 -1.82 14.38
N LYS A 249 -1.34 -2.50 13.68
CA LYS A 249 0.01 -2.76 14.17
C LYS A 249 1.03 -2.77 13.05
N LEU A 250 2.04 -1.92 13.19
CA LEU A 250 3.22 -1.95 12.32
C LEU A 250 4.22 -2.98 12.86
N PRO A 251 4.83 -3.80 11.99
CA PRO A 251 5.90 -4.71 12.39
C PRO A 251 7.22 -3.98 12.63
N TYR A 252 7.31 -2.68 12.27
CA TYR A 252 8.53 -1.90 12.30
C TYR A 252 8.42 -0.66 13.18
N ASN A 253 9.44 -0.42 13.98
CA ASN A 253 9.64 0.85 14.69
C ASN A 253 10.40 1.88 13.83
N ARG A 254 10.99 1.47 12.69
CA ARG A 254 11.75 2.33 11.77
C ARG A 254 11.63 1.83 10.33
N VAL A 255 11.59 2.74 9.35
CA VAL A 255 11.53 2.41 7.92
C VAL A 255 12.78 1.60 7.51
N PRO A 256 12.64 0.40 6.93
CA PRO A 256 13.77 -0.31 6.34
C PRO A 256 14.41 0.50 5.22
N HIS A 257 15.74 0.49 5.11
CA HIS A 257 16.46 1.25 4.07
C HIS A 257 15.99 0.95 2.65
N THR A 258 15.52 -0.26 2.40
CA THR A 258 15.01 -0.74 1.10
C THR A 258 13.65 -0.14 0.73
N ARG A 259 12.89 0.43 1.68
CA ARG A 259 11.51 0.91 1.46
C ARG A 259 11.30 2.38 1.85
N LYS A 260 12.37 3.17 1.90
CA LYS A 260 12.36 4.60 2.26
C LYS A 260 11.38 5.45 1.42
N ASN A 261 11.11 5.05 0.18
CA ASN A 261 10.28 5.80 -0.75
C ASN A 261 8.81 5.34 -0.76
N ASN A 262 8.42 4.40 0.11
CA ASN A 262 7.03 3.94 0.18
C ASN A 262 6.19 4.95 0.98
N TYR A 263 5.34 5.70 0.28
CA TYR A 263 4.47 6.73 0.86
C TYR A 263 3.59 6.21 1.99
N ILE A 264 2.85 5.11 1.76
CA ILE A 264 1.90 4.55 2.73
C ILE A 264 2.63 4.10 3.99
N LEU A 265 3.76 3.40 3.84
CA LEU A 265 4.59 2.98 4.97
C LEU A 265 5.08 4.18 5.78
N ASN A 266 5.54 5.25 5.11
CA ASN A 266 6.00 6.44 5.80
C ASN A 266 4.84 7.18 6.51
N MET A 267 3.63 7.18 5.96
CA MET A 267 2.45 7.76 6.61
C MET A 267 2.03 6.98 7.85
N LEU A 268 2.01 5.65 7.76
CA LEU A 268 1.73 4.79 8.92
C LEU A 268 2.76 5.01 10.04
N LEU A 269 4.05 5.12 9.70
CA LEU A 269 5.09 5.42 10.68
C LEU A 269 4.99 6.82 11.25
N LEU A 270 4.62 7.82 10.45
CA LEU A 270 4.34 9.17 10.97
C LEU A 270 3.18 9.15 11.97
N CYS A 271 2.13 8.37 11.73
CA CYS A 271 1.03 8.21 12.70
C CYS A 271 1.53 7.53 13.98
N TYR A 272 2.30 6.44 13.85
CA TYR A 272 2.86 5.71 14.98
C TYR A 272 3.80 6.56 15.85
N ASP A 273 4.74 7.28 15.24
CA ASP A 273 5.71 8.15 15.94
C ASP A 273 5.02 9.30 16.70
N ASN A 274 3.81 9.69 16.29
CA ASN A 274 3.01 10.73 16.93
C ASN A 274 1.86 10.17 17.79
N ASN A 275 1.87 8.87 18.10
CA ASN A 275 0.86 8.18 18.91
C ASN A 275 -0.58 8.31 18.37
N ILE A 276 -0.72 8.32 17.05
CA ILE A 276 -2.03 8.33 16.38
C ILE A 276 -2.34 6.92 15.94
N SER A 277 -3.31 6.31 16.61
CA SER A 277 -3.89 5.03 16.21
C SER A 277 -5.14 5.26 15.36
N SER A 278 -5.42 4.33 14.46
CA SER A 278 -6.68 4.26 13.74
C SER A 278 -7.29 2.90 14.02
N GLU A 279 -8.55 2.90 14.43
CA GLU A 279 -9.28 1.66 14.67
C GLU A 279 -9.96 1.23 13.38
N ASN A 280 -9.79 -0.04 13.01
CA ASN A 280 -10.55 -0.59 11.90
C ASN A 280 -11.96 -0.94 12.37
N LEU A 281 -12.95 -0.12 11.97
CA LEU A 281 -14.35 -0.34 12.30
C LEU A 281 -15.02 -1.38 11.38
N ASP A 282 -14.44 -1.66 10.21
CA ASP A 282 -14.97 -2.64 9.25
C ASP A 282 -13.95 -3.75 8.96
N ASN A 283 -14.18 -4.91 9.58
CA ASN A 283 -13.36 -6.11 9.40
C ASN A 283 -13.32 -6.62 7.94
N ASN A 284 -14.24 -6.19 7.08
CA ASN A 284 -14.26 -6.60 5.67
C ASN A 284 -13.30 -5.79 4.79
N VAL A 285 -13.03 -4.53 5.14
CA VAL A 285 -12.16 -3.64 4.34
C VAL A 285 -10.70 -4.02 4.53
N PHE A 286 -10.28 -4.17 5.79
CA PHE A 286 -8.93 -4.65 6.16
C PHE A 286 -9.01 -5.93 7.00
N PRO A 287 -9.24 -7.10 6.38
CA PRO A 287 -9.32 -8.35 7.12
C PRO A 287 -7.94 -8.78 7.62
N SER A 288 -7.90 -9.24 8.88
CA SER A 288 -6.77 -10.03 9.36
C SER A 288 -6.69 -11.34 8.58
N ILE A 289 -5.48 -11.75 8.23
CA ILE A 289 -5.26 -13.00 7.49
C ILE A 289 -5.74 -14.16 8.36
N LYS A 290 -6.64 -15.00 7.84
CA LYS A 290 -7.11 -16.21 8.53
C LYS A 290 -6.13 -17.38 8.28
N GLY A 291 -5.97 -18.26 9.27
CA GLY A 291 -5.14 -19.47 9.14
C GLY A 291 -4.27 -19.83 10.35
N GLY A 292 -4.44 -19.15 11.49
CA GLY A 292 -3.84 -19.51 12.78
C GLY A 292 -4.24 -18.53 13.88
N LYS A 293 -4.00 -18.90 15.14
CA LYS A 293 -4.33 -18.08 16.32
C LYS A 293 -3.19 -17.16 16.72
N ILE A 294 -1.94 -17.61 16.58
CA ILE A 294 -0.77 -16.87 17.07
C ILE A 294 0.14 -16.48 15.91
N PRO A 295 0.18 -15.19 15.54
CA PRO A 295 1.12 -14.67 14.56
C PRO A 295 2.57 -14.86 15.00
N LEU A 296 3.45 -15.27 14.09
CA LEU A 296 4.89 -15.38 14.40
C LEU A 296 5.53 -14.03 14.76
N GLU A 297 4.95 -12.93 14.30
CA GLU A 297 5.39 -11.56 14.62
C GLU A 297 5.24 -11.18 16.10
N ASP A 298 4.37 -11.87 16.86
CA ASP A 298 4.18 -11.61 18.29
C ASP A 298 5.17 -12.41 19.16
N ILE A 299 5.81 -13.44 18.59
CA ILE A 299 6.72 -14.34 19.32
C ILE A 299 8.18 -13.97 19.08
N VAL A 300 8.52 -13.53 17.87
CA VAL A 300 9.91 -13.29 17.47
C VAL A 300 10.18 -11.80 17.28
N ASP A 301 11.44 -11.40 17.48
CA ASP A 301 11.84 -10.01 17.31
C ASP A 301 11.79 -9.55 15.84
N ASN A 302 11.70 -8.23 15.66
CA ASN A 302 11.63 -7.64 14.33
C ASN A 302 12.91 -7.87 13.51
N ALA A 303 14.07 -8.00 14.17
CA ALA A 303 15.34 -8.28 13.51
C ALA A 303 15.33 -9.67 12.84
N TYR A 304 14.81 -10.69 13.52
CA TYR A 304 14.57 -12.01 12.95
C TYR A 304 13.58 -11.94 11.79
N TYR A 305 12.42 -11.30 12.01
CA TYR A 305 11.36 -11.28 11.01
C TYR A 305 11.85 -10.62 9.71
N SER A 306 12.53 -9.48 9.82
CA SER A 306 13.09 -8.78 8.66
C SER A 306 14.14 -9.59 7.89
N LYS A 307 14.84 -10.51 8.54
CA LYS A 307 15.89 -11.33 7.92
C LYS A 307 15.35 -12.58 7.26
N HIS A 308 14.29 -13.18 7.83
CA HIS A 308 13.78 -14.48 7.42
C HIS A 308 12.43 -14.44 6.70
N ARG A 309 11.79 -13.27 6.60
CA ARG A 309 10.48 -13.05 5.96
C ARG A 309 10.31 -13.73 4.61
N GLU A 310 11.19 -13.46 3.64
CA GLU A 310 11.02 -13.99 2.27
C GLU A 310 10.96 -15.53 2.28
N ARG A 311 11.75 -16.19 3.13
CA ARG A 311 11.76 -17.65 3.26
C ARG A 311 10.53 -18.21 3.97
N LEU A 312 9.92 -17.44 4.88
CA LEU A 312 8.66 -17.80 5.53
C LEU A 312 7.50 -17.65 4.54
N ARG A 313 7.52 -16.57 3.74
CA ARG A 313 6.57 -16.29 2.67
C ARG A 313 6.60 -17.35 1.57
N GLU A 314 7.77 -17.78 1.10
CA GLU A 314 7.92 -18.90 0.16
C GLU A 314 7.23 -20.19 0.62
N LYS A 315 7.14 -20.40 1.94
CA LYS A 315 6.53 -21.59 2.55
C LYS A 315 5.10 -21.37 3.03
N ASN A 316 4.54 -20.17 2.80
CA ASN A 316 3.25 -19.74 3.33
C ASN A 316 3.13 -19.92 4.86
N ILE A 317 4.22 -19.65 5.60
CA ILE A 317 4.25 -19.75 7.06
C ILE A 317 4.08 -18.35 7.63
N LEU A 318 2.99 -18.12 8.35
CA LEU A 318 2.64 -16.83 8.97
C LEU A 318 2.32 -16.98 10.47
N PHE A 319 1.70 -18.11 10.85
CA PHE A 319 1.29 -18.41 12.21
C PHE A 319 2.15 -19.51 12.81
N LEU A 320 2.30 -19.45 14.13
CA LEU A 320 2.98 -20.48 14.90
C LEU A 320 2.21 -21.82 14.84
N ASP A 321 0.87 -21.77 14.79
CA ASP A 321 -0.02 -22.92 14.62
C ASP A 321 0.38 -23.82 13.43
N GLN A 322 1.00 -23.23 12.40
CA GLN A 322 1.33 -23.94 11.15
C GLN A 322 2.58 -24.82 11.28
N ILE A 323 3.42 -24.53 12.26
CA ILE A 323 4.69 -25.23 12.53
C ILE A 323 4.64 -26.06 13.81
N ILE A 324 3.47 -26.17 14.44
CA ILE A 324 3.23 -26.97 15.64
C ILE A 324 2.37 -28.19 15.27
N LEU A 325 2.51 -29.27 16.04
CA LEU A 325 1.68 -30.47 15.90
C LEU A 325 0.24 -30.18 16.35
N GLY A 326 -0.78 -30.83 15.76
CA GLY A 326 -2.19 -30.54 16.06
C GLY A 326 -2.59 -30.70 17.55
N ASP A 327 -1.84 -31.49 18.32
CA ASP A 327 -1.99 -31.65 19.77
C ASP A 327 -1.39 -30.47 20.59
N LYS A 328 -0.75 -29.50 19.92
CA LYS A 328 -0.07 -28.34 20.48
C LYS A 328 1.02 -28.70 21.52
N SER A 329 1.64 -29.88 21.42
CA SER A 329 2.65 -30.35 22.39
C SER A 329 4.09 -30.09 21.94
N ARG A 330 4.34 -30.14 20.63
CA ARG A 330 5.68 -30.09 20.05
C ARG A 330 5.75 -29.28 18.76
N LEU A 331 6.95 -28.78 18.46
CA LEU A 331 7.26 -28.21 17.15
C LEU A 331 7.34 -29.34 16.10
N LEU A 332 6.85 -29.09 14.89
CA LEU A 332 7.01 -29.99 13.76
C LEU A 332 8.49 -30.09 13.39
N LEU A 333 8.95 -31.31 13.11
CA LEU A 333 10.31 -31.56 12.63
C LEU A 333 10.51 -30.87 11.27
N TRP A 334 11.76 -30.49 10.98
CA TRP A 334 12.10 -29.87 9.69
C TRP A 334 11.59 -30.66 8.48
N LYS A 335 11.67 -31.99 8.53
CA LYS A 335 11.14 -32.88 7.48
C LYS A 335 9.62 -32.83 7.37
N GLU A 336 8.90 -32.76 8.49
CA GLU A 336 7.43 -32.67 8.54
C GLU A 336 6.97 -31.34 7.91
N ILE A 337 7.67 -30.23 8.19
CA ILE A 337 7.40 -28.92 7.59
C ILE A 337 7.62 -28.94 6.08
N LEU A 338 8.72 -29.56 5.60
CA LEU A 338 8.99 -29.67 4.16
C LEU A 338 7.91 -30.48 3.44
N ILE A 339 7.41 -31.56 4.05
CA ILE A 339 6.30 -32.36 3.53
C ILE A 339 5.02 -31.53 3.47
N LYS A 340 4.67 -30.81 4.54
CA LYS A 340 3.49 -29.93 4.61
C LYS A 340 3.57 -28.76 3.61
N ALA A 341 4.77 -28.35 3.23
CA ALA A 341 5.02 -27.30 2.23
C ALA A 341 5.17 -27.83 0.78
N TYR A 342 4.98 -29.14 0.54
CA TYR A 342 5.15 -29.79 -0.77
C TYR A 342 6.53 -29.54 -1.42
N VAL A 343 7.58 -29.36 -0.62
CA VAL A 343 8.95 -29.15 -1.11
C VAL A 343 9.64 -30.50 -1.31
N PRO A 344 10.29 -30.77 -2.46
CA PRO A 344 11.02 -32.01 -2.69
C PRO A 344 12.14 -32.22 -1.64
N ILE A 345 12.03 -33.30 -0.88
CA ILE A 345 12.96 -33.65 0.22
C ILE A 345 14.40 -33.86 -0.29
N SER A 346 14.56 -34.21 -1.57
CA SER A 346 15.88 -34.44 -2.21
C SER A 346 16.76 -33.19 -2.26
N THR A 347 16.16 -31.99 -2.25
CA THR A 347 16.89 -30.71 -2.46
C THR A 347 17.31 -29.97 -1.20
N GLN A 348 16.78 -30.28 -0.01
CA GLN A 348 17.09 -29.54 1.23
C GLN A 348 17.35 -30.47 2.43
N LYS A 349 18.56 -31.08 2.48
CA LYS A 349 19.00 -31.90 3.62
C LYS A 349 19.38 -31.08 4.87
N LYS A 350 19.77 -29.80 4.69
CA LYS A 350 20.25 -28.94 5.79
C LYS A 350 19.10 -28.16 6.41
N GLU A 351 19.01 -28.17 7.75
CA GLU A 351 18.05 -27.33 8.48
C GLU A 351 18.25 -25.85 8.13
N ALA A 352 17.16 -25.17 7.80
CA ALA A 352 17.23 -23.75 7.52
C ALA A 352 17.46 -22.97 8.82
N LYS A 353 18.33 -21.96 8.76
CA LYS A 353 18.67 -21.13 9.93
C LYS A 353 17.45 -20.48 10.61
N TRP A 354 16.42 -20.12 9.84
CA TRP A 354 15.19 -19.57 10.41
C TRP A 354 14.48 -20.57 11.34
N TYR A 355 14.49 -21.87 10.98
CA TYR A 355 13.86 -22.93 11.77
C TYR A 355 14.66 -23.22 13.05
N THR A 356 16.00 -23.23 12.96
CA THR A 356 16.86 -23.41 14.14
C THR A 356 16.66 -22.28 15.15
N ASP A 357 16.56 -21.06 14.65
CA ASP A 357 16.39 -19.86 15.48
C ASP A 357 14.99 -19.87 16.13
N ILE A 358 13.91 -20.18 15.40
CA ILE A 358 12.56 -20.35 15.99
C ILE A 358 12.52 -21.48 17.01
N ARG A 359 13.15 -22.63 16.72
CA ARG A 359 13.22 -23.75 17.66
C ARG A 359 13.83 -23.29 18.99
N ASN A 360 14.90 -22.51 18.95
CA ASN A 360 15.53 -21.97 20.16
C ASN A 360 14.64 -20.98 20.94
N PHE A 361 13.78 -20.22 20.26
CA PHE A 361 12.82 -19.33 20.92
C PHE A 361 11.63 -20.06 21.53
N VAL A 362 11.16 -21.11 20.84
CA VAL A 362 9.85 -21.70 21.09
C VAL A 362 9.91 -22.96 21.96
N THR A 363 11.06 -23.63 22.02
CA THR A 363 11.20 -24.92 22.72
C THR A 363 12.15 -24.86 23.90
N THR A 364 11.86 -25.62 24.97
CA THR A 364 12.76 -25.78 26.13
C THR A 364 13.82 -26.84 25.88
N ASP A 365 13.42 -27.97 25.31
CA ASP A 365 14.28 -29.15 25.11
C ASP A 365 14.52 -29.45 23.63
N SER A 366 14.50 -28.43 22.77
CA SER A 366 14.57 -28.52 21.30
C SER A 366 13.40 -29.24 20.60
N ILE A 367 12.43 -29.77 21.36
CA ILE A 367 11.32 -30.57 20.85
C ILE A 367 9.98 -30.08 21.42
N HIS A 368 9.86 -29.99 22.74
CA HIS A 368 8.64 -29.56 23.43
C HIS A 368 8.52 -28.05 23.48
N LEU A 369 7.29 -27.55 23.31
CA LEU A 369 7.01 -26.13 23.40
C LEU A 369 7.22 -25.64 24.83
N SER A 370 7.75 -24.43 24.96
CA SER A 370 7.88 -23.78 26.26
C SER A 370 6.51 -23.53 26.90
N GLN A 371 6.47 -23.59 28.22
CA GLN A 371 5.22 -23.47 28.97
C GLN A 371 4.54 -22.09 28.80
N SER A 372 5.32 -21.06 28.48
CA SER A 372 4.80 -19.73 28.13
C SER A 372 4.06 -19.72 26.80
N ILE A 373 4.48 -20.54 25.84
CA ILE A 373 3.87 -20.61 24.50
C ILE A 373 2.69 -21.57 24.49
N SER A 374 2.77 -22.70 25.20
CA SER A 374 1.64 -23.63 25.32
C SER A 374 0.42 -22.97 25.98
N HIS A 375 0.65 -22.08 26.96
CA HIS A 375 -0.42 -21.32 27.61
C HIS A 375 -1.15 -20.36 26.66
N LEU A 376 -0.51 -19.89 25.58
CA LEU A 376 -1.15 -18.99 24.61
C LEU A 376 -2.26 -19.69 23.79
N PHE A 377 -2.22 -21.02 23.68
CA PHE A 377 -3.19 -21.77 22.88
C PHE A 377 -4.45 -22.22 23.65
N GLY A 378 -4.49 -21.99 24.98
CA GLY A 378 -5.56 -22.41 25.88
C GLY A 378 -5.70 -23.94 26.00
N ALA A 379 -6.42 -24.42 27.02
CA ALA A 379 -6.66 -25.85 27.28
C ALA A 379 -7.65 -26.53 26.29
N HIS A 380 -7.97 -25.89 25.16
CA HIS A 380 -8.90 -26.42 24.17
C HIS A 380 -8.18 -26.93 22.93
N VAL A 381 -8.36 -28.23 22.70
CA VAL A 381 -7.94 -28.94 21.49
C VAL A 381 -9.06 -28.73 20.45
N ASP A 382 -8.87 -27.77 19.55
CA ASP A 382 -9.70 -27.70 18.35
C ASP A 382 -9.22 -28.83 17.41
N ASN A 383 -9.86 -30.00 17.52
CA ASN A 383 -9.52 -31.23 16.78
C ASN A 383 -9.81 -31.17 15.27
N VAL A 384 -9.84 -29.98 14.66
CA VAL A 384 -10.12 -29.83 13.24
C VAL A 384 -9.08 -28.89 12.64
N GLU A 385 -7.93 -29.45 12.25
CA GLU A 385 -7.18 -28.81 11.15
C GLU A 385 -8.11 -28.86 9.93
N GLU A 386 -8.56 -27.70 9.43
CA GLU A 386 -9.18 -27.61 8.10
C GLU A 386 -8.20 -28.20 7.09
N ALA A 387 -8.49 -29.42 6.64
CA ALA A 387 -7.69 -30.12 5.65
C ALA A 387 -7.61 -29.24 4.40
N ARG A 388 -6.39 -28.93 3.94
CA ARG A 388 -6.18 -28.29 2.63
C ARG A 388 -6.91 -29.11 1.57
N SER A 389 -7.75 -28.44 0.77
CA SER A 389 -8.47 -29.08 -0.33
C SER A 389 -7.47 -29.69 -1.32
N TYR A 390 -7.66 -30.98 -1.60
CA TYR A 390 -6.82 -31.73 -2.54
C TYR A 390 -7.17 -31.37 -3.98
N ASP A 391 -6.15 -31.04 -4.77
CA ASP A 391 -6.28 -30.83 -6.21
C ASP A 391 -6.38 -32.18 -6.93
N ILE A 392 -7.62 -32.60 -7.21
CA ILE A 392 -8.02 -33.88 -7.83
C ILE A 392 -7.37 -34.08 -9.22
N SER A 393 -6.93 -33.00 -9.87
CA SER A 393 -6.28 -33.06 -11.19
C SER A 393 -4.88 -33.71 -11.14
N LYS A 394 -4.22 -33.66 -9.98
CA LYS A 394 -2.91 -34.27 -9.77
C LYS A 394 -3.08 -35.74 -9.44
N LYS A 395 -3.21 -36.60 -10.46
CA LYS A 395 -3.20 -38.08 -10.38
C LYS A 395 -1.98 -38.60 -9.59
N ASN A 396 -2.05 -38.54 -8.28
CA ASN A 396 -1.06 -39.09 -7.38
C ASN A 396 -1.75 -40.14 -6.50
N ARG A 397 -1.05 -41.24 -6.25
CA ARG A 397 -1.49 -42.38 -5.43
C ARG A 397 -1.52 -42.01 -3.94
N SER A 398 -2.29 -41.00 -3.58
CA SER A 398 -2.37 -40.45 -2.22
C SER A 398 -3.19 -41.35 -1.28
N LEU A 399 -2.74 -41.39 -0.03
CA LEU A 399 -3.50 -41.95 1.08
C LEU A 399 -4.66 -41.02 1.44
N ILE A 400 -5.82 -41.59 1.72
CA ILE A 400 -7.05 -40.93 2.14
C ILE A 400 -7.49 -41.57 3.44
N ALA A 401 -7.91 -40.76 4.40
CA ALA A 401 -8.57 -41.19 5.62
C ALA A 401 -9.97 -40.60 5.64
N PHE A 402 -10.99 -41.42 5.82
CA PHE A 402 -12.37 -40.97 6.02
C PHE A 402 -13.02 -41.82 7.11
N TYR A 403 -13.94 -41.22 7.86
CA TYR A 403 -14.70 -41.93 8.87
C TYR A 403 -15.86 -42.67 8.22
N ASN A 404 -15.94 -43.98 8.39
CA ASN A 404 -17.03 -44.79 7.89
C ASN A 404 -18.06 -44.99 9.01
N SER A 405 -19.22 -44.34 8.88
CA SER A 405 -20.30 -44.41 9.86
C SER A 405 -20.92 -45.80 10.01
N GLN A 406 -20.78 -46.70 9.03
CA GLN A 406 -21.31 -48.06 9.12
C GLN A 406 -20.45 -48.97 10.02
N TYR A 407 -19.15 -48.69 10.14
CA TYR A 407 -18.21 -49.51 10.91
C TYR A 407 -17.60 -48.77 12.10
N ASP A 408 -18.12 -47.58 12.43
CA ASP A 408 -17.63 -46.69 13.50
C ASP A 408 -16.10 -46.62 13.56
N SER A 409 -15.46 -46.50 12.39
CA SER A 409 -14.00 -46.56 12.29
C SER A 409 -13.47 -45.67 11.17
N VAL A 410 -12.26 -45.17 11.40
CA VAL A 410 -11.53 -44.38 10.41
C VAL A 410 -10.88 -45.34 9.42
N VAL A 411 -11.33 -45.28 8.17
CA VAL A 411 -10.82 -46.08 7.07
C VAL A 411 -9.71 -45.31 6.39
N ILE A 412 -8.51 -45.89 6.36
CA ILE A 412 -7.34 -45.35 5.67
C ILE A 412 -7.06 -46.19 4.43
N GLY A 413 -6.93 -45.56 3.27
CA GLY A 413 -6.73 -46.27 2.00
C GLY A 413 -6.05 -45.44 0.93
N LYS A 414 -5.74 -46.05 -0.22
CA LYS A 414 -5.22 -45.36 -1.40
C LYS A 414 -6.26 -45.38 -2.51
N ILE A 415 -6.42 -44.26 -3.22
CA ILE A 415 -7.24 -44.25 -4.45
C ILE A 415 -6.57 -45.13 -5.50
N GLN A 416 -7.29 -46.13 -5.97
CA GLN A 416 -6.84 -47.07 -6.99
C GLN A 416 -7.34 -46.68 -8.40
N GLY A 417 -8.46 -45.98 -8.48
CA GLY A 417 -9.06 -45.51 -9.72
C GLY A 417 -10.39 -44.80 -9.47
N ILE A 418 -11.08 -44.48 -10.55
CA ILE A 418 -12.44 -43.94 -10.53
C ILE A 418 -13.30 -44.95 -11.29
N ASP A 419 -14.42 -45.35 -10.70
CA ASP A 419 -15.40 -46.26 -11.30
C ASP A 419 -16.16 -45.57 -12.46
N GLU A 420 -16.87 -46.34 -13.28
CA GLU A 420 -17.67 -45.85 -14.42
C GLU A 420 -18.71 -44.78 -14.02
N THR A 421 -19.06 -44.74 -12.74
CA THR A 421 -19.98 -43.78 -12.10
C THR A 421 -19.29 -42.52 -11.54
N GLN A 422 -18.03 -42.26 -11.88
CA GLN A 422 -17.20 -41.18 -11.32
C GLN A 422 -16.94 -41.26 -9.81
N ARG A 423 -17.10 -42.42 -9.19
CA ARG A 423 -16.81 -42.62 -7.76
C ARG A 423 -15.37 -43.12 -7.56
N PRO A 424 -14.61 -42.60 -6.60
CA PRO A 424 -13.26 -43.08 -6.32
C PRO A 424 -13.30 -44.49 -5.73
N VAL A 425 -12.58 -45.43 -6.35
CA VAL A 425 -12.36 -46.79 -5.84
C VAL A 425 -11.14 -46.76 -4.93
N ILE A 426 -11.31 -47.14 -3.67
CA ILE A 426 -10.29 -47.04 -2.62
C ILE A 426 -9.87 -48.44 -2.19
N LYS A 427 -8.55 -48.70 -2.23
CA LYS A 427 -7.96 -49.86 -1.55
C LYS A 427 -7.69 -49.47 -0.09
N HIS A 428 -8.49 -49.98 0.84
CA HIS A 428 -8.34 -49.69 2.26
C HIS A 428 -7.42 -50.69 2.97
N PHE A 429 -6.83 -50.27 4.09
CA PHE A 429 -6.02 -51.10 4.98
C PHE A 429 -6.72 -51.16 6.34
N ASN A 430 -6.99 -52.37 6.84
CA ASN A 430 -7.40 -52.54 8.23
C ASN A 430 -6.15 -52.63 9.11
N ILE A 431 -6.06 -51.76 10.11
CA ILE A 431 -5.01 -51.82 11.13
C ILE A 431 -5.55 -52.70 12.25
N ASP A 432 -5.00 -53.91 12.40
CA ASP A 432 -5.31 -54.79 13.52
C ASP A 432 -4.51 -54.35 14.76
N MET A 433 -5.16 -53.62 15.67
CA MET A 433 -4.54 -53.06 16.88
C MET A 433 -4.27 -54.13 17.97
N SER A 434 -4.70 -55.38 17.77
CA SER A 434 -4.53 -56.46 18.75
C SER A 434 -3.08 -56.95 18.90
N GLN A 435 -2.19 -56.63 17.94
CA GLN A 435 -0.77 -57.02 17.97
C GLN A 435 0.17 -55.89 18.42
N CYS A 436 -0.35 -54.74 18.83
CA CYS A 436 0.47 -53.57 19.15
C CYS A 436 0.94 -53.57 20.61
N THR A 437 1.68 -54.61 21.01
CA THR A 437 2.48 -54.62 22.24
C THR A 437 3.96 -54.47 21.89
N ASP A 438 4.44 -53.22 21.78
CA ASP A 438 5.76 -52.81 22.29
C ASP A 438 6.12 -51.36 21.90
N THR A 439 6.68 -50.67 22.88
CA THR A 439 7.23 -49.32 22.82
C THR A 439 8.47 -49.24 21.91
N GLY A 440 8.30 -48.75 20.69
CA GLY A 440 9.40 -48.35 19.81
C GLY A 440 8.95 -48.12 18.37
N PRO A 441 9.56 -47.18 17.62
CA PRO A 441 9.19 -46.94 16.23
C PRO A 441 9.71 -48.09 15.37
N ARG A 442 8.83 -49.01 14.97
CA ARG A 442 9.13 -50.00 13.93
C ARG A 442 8.47 -49.62 12.62
N THR A 443 9.27 -49.60 11.57
CA THR A 443 8.83 -49.56 10.18
C THR A 443 7.96 -50.77 9.90
N ILE A 444 6.67 -50.56 9.67
CA ILE A 444 5.76 -51.61 9.20
C ILE A 444 6.08 -51.82 7.72
N TYR A 445 6.63 -52.99 7.38
CA TYR A 445 6.70 -53.44 6.00
C TYR A 445 5.29 -53.88 5.58
N ILE A 446 4.84 -53.31 4.45
CA ILE A 446 3.52 -53.53 3.85
C ILE A 446 3.43 -54.92 3.22
#